data_AF-A0A0P0N477-F1
#
_entry.id   AF-A0A0P0N477-F1
#
_cell.length_a   1.000
_cell.length_b   1.000
_cell.length_c   1.000
_cell.angle_alpha   90.00
_cell.angle_beta   90.00
_cell.angle_gamma   90.00
#
_symmetry.space_group_name_H-M   'P 1'
#
loop_
_entity.id
_entity.type
_entity.pdbx_description
1 polymer ?
#
loop_
_entity_poly.entity_id
_entity_poly.type
_entity_poly.pdbx_seq_one_letter_code
_entity_poly.pdbx_strand_id
1 'polypeptide(L)'
;MATEAPPHHFKRLFANRGLEVTETRSRQATLFGETVEYHSVCGLKQGSYRITVKLLPAPSATQVVINASSEEDAKKAADRLERLGFSVDTDGETVRAKTRDISLTTVSRAIDVAEEATRS
;
A
#
# COMPACT_ATOMS: atom_id res chain seq x y z
N MET A 1 -6.73 -19.35 -5.69
CA MET A 1 -6.05 -18.51 -4.69
C MET A 1 -5.03 -17.67 -5.43
N ALA A 2 -5.08 -16.34 -5.33
CA ALA A 2 -4.11 -15.48 -6.01
C ALA A 2 -2.73 -15.74 -5.41
N THR A 3 -1.76 -16.09 -6.24
CA THR A 3 -0.38 -16.35 -5.81
C THR A 3 0.21 -15.06 -5.25
N GLU A 4 0.47 -15.04 -3.95
CA GLU A 4 1.11 -13.91 -3.28
C GLU A 4 2.45 -13.63 -3.97
N ALA A 5 2.62 -12.41 -4.49
CA ALA A 5 3.84 -12.08 -5.21
C ALA A 5 5.02 -12.00 -4.23
N PRO A 6 6.21 -12.48 -4.61
CA PRO A 6 7.36 -12.44 -3.73
C PRO A 6 7.81 -10.97 -3.48
N PRO A 7 8.40 -10.68 -2.30
CA PRO A 7 8.76 -9.31 -1.87
C PRO A 7 9.62 -8.52 -2.86
N HIS A 8 10.49 -9.21 -3.61
CA HIS A 8 11.38 -8.56 -4.58
C HIS A 8 10.63 -8.01 -5.81
N HIS A 9 9.45 -8.54 -6.15
CA HIS A 9 8.63 -7.98 -7.21
C HIS A 9 8.05 -6.62 -6.83
N PHE A 10 7.58 -6.46 -5.59
CA PHE A 10 7.09 -5.15 -5.09
C PHE A 10 8.21 -4.12 -5.02
N LYS A 11 9.40 -4.51 -4.56
CA LYS A 11 10.57 -3.63 -4.57
C LYS A 11 10.90 -3.11 -5.97
N ARG A 12 10.93 -4.01 -6.96
CA ARG A 12 11.15 -3.62 -8.37
C ARG A 12 10.03 -2.73 -8.91
N LEU A 13 8.77 -3.05 -8.60
CA LEU A 13 7.63 -2.24 -9.01
C LEU A 13 7.74 -0.81 -8.47
N PHE A 14 7.99 -0.65 -7.17
CA PHE A 14 8.12 0.66 -6.54
C PHE A 14 9.32 1.44 -7.09
N ALA A 15 10.48 0.79 -7.26
CA ALA A 15 11.67 1.42 -7.85
C ALA A 15 11.42 1.89 -9.30
N ASN A 16 10.76 1.06 -10.12
CA ASN A 16 10.43 1.41 -11.50
C ASN A 16 9.44 2.58 -11.61
N ARG A 17 8.64 2.80 -10.56
CA ARG A 17 7.71 3.94 -10.45
C ARG A 17 8.35 5.18 -9.82
N GLY A 18 9.66 5.14 -9.52
CA GLY A 18 10.39 6.26 -8.92
C GLY A 18 10.00 6.55 -7.47
N LEU A 19 9.60 5.52 -6.72
CA LEU A 19 9.30 5.61 -5.30
C LEU A 19 10.52 5.31 -4.44
N GLU A 20 10.60 5.96 -3.28
CA GLU A 20 11.54 5.57 -2.23
C GLU A 20 11.09 4.23 -1.64
N VAL A 21 11.95 3.22 -1.77
CA VAL A 21 11.62 1.85 -1.36
C VAL A 21 12.26 1.55 -0.02
N THR A 22 11.43 1.14 0.95
CA THR A 22 11.88 0.64 2.25
C THR A 22 11.38 -0.77 2.46
N GLU A 23 12.27 -1.71 2.78
CA GLU A 23 11.89 -3.05 3.21
C GLU A 23 12.15 -3.19 4.70
N THR A 24 11.14 -3.62 5.44
CA THR A 24 11.24 -3.87 6.87
C THR A 24 11.12 -5.37 7.12
N ARG A 25 12.14 -5.94 7.75
CA ARG A 25 12.12 -7.30 8.29
C ARG A 25 12.47 -7.22 9.77
N SER A 26 11.58 -7.67 10.63
CA SER A 26 11.83 -7.70 12.07
C SER A 26 11.31 -8.99 12.68
N ARG A 27 11.93 -9.41 13.77
CA ARG A 27 11.50 -10.55 14.58
C ARG A 27 11.21 -10.03 15.97
N GLN A 28 10.03 -10.32 16.49
CA GLN A 28 9.65 -9.95 17.85
C GLN A 28 9.32 -11.20 18.65
N ALA A 29 9.87 -11.27 19.85
CA ALA A 29 9.45 -12.26 20.84
C ALA A 29 8.12 -11.82 21.45
N THR A 30 7.14 -12.72 21.48
CA THR A 30 5.88 -12.51 22.19
C THR A 30 6.10 -12.74 23.69
N LEU A 31 5.13 -12.31 24.49
CA LEU A 31 5.12 -12.58 25.94
C LEU A 31 5.12 -14.09 26.27
N PHE A 32 4.75 -14.94 25.32
CA PHE A 32 4.75 -16.40 25.44
C PHE A 32 6.05 -17.05 24.94
N GLY A 33 7.06 -16.26 24.54
CA GLY A 33 8.34 -16.75 24.05
C GLY A 33 8.35 -17.16 22.57
N GLU A 34 7.24 -16.98 21.86
CA GLU A 34 7.16 -17.27 20.42
C GLU A 34 7.81 -16.14 19.63
N THR A 35 8.54 -16.47 18.56
CA THR A 35 9.12 -15.44 17.67
C THR A 35 8.19 -15.22 16.48
N VAL A 36 7.65 -14.01 16.35
CA VAL A 36 6.85 -13.59 15.20
C VAL A 36 7.74 -12.80 14.24
N GLU A 37 7.74 -13.22 12.97
CA GLU A 37 8.42 -12.51 11.89
C GLU A 37 7.46 -11.52 11.23
N TYR A 38 7.93 -10.29 11.05
CA TYR A 38 7.26 -9.22 10.33
C TYR A 38 8.03 -8.94 9.05
N HIS A 39 7.32 -8.85 7.94
CA HIS A 39 7.89 -8.50 6.65
C HIS A 39 6.96 -7.58 5.90
N SER A 40 7.43 -6.38 5.57
CA SER A 40 6.71 -5.44 4.72
C SER A 40 7.61 -4.74 3.72
N VAL A 41 7.05 -4.38 2.57
CA VAL A 41 7.69 -3.52 1.57
C VAL A 41 6.87 -2.25 1.44
N CYS A 42 7.51 -1.10 1.58
CA CYS A 42 6.90 0.22 1.47
C CYS A 42 7.48 0.97 0.28
N GLY A 43 6.62 1.59 -0.53
CA GLY A 43 6.96 2.58 -1.53
C GLY A 43 6.40 3.94 -1.12
N LEU A 44 7.23 4.97 -1.09
CA LEU A 44 6.86 6.32 -0.68
C LEU A 44 7.18 7.34 -1.77
N LYS A 45 6.23 8.24 -2.04
CA LYS A 45 6.45 9.50 -2.75
C LYS A 45 6.28 10.61 -1.72
N GLN A 46 7.38 11.29 -1.35
CA GLN A 46 7.35 12.29 -0.28
C GLN A 46 6.30 13.37 -0.54
N GLY A 47 5.50 13.69 0.48
CA GLY A 47 4.40 14.65 0.40
C GLY A 47 3.12 14.14 -0.27
N SER A 48 3.21 13.16 -1.17
CA SER A 48 2.08 12.73 -2.02
C SER A 48 1.37 11.48 -1.50
N TYR A 49 2.04 10.32 -1.48
CA TYR A 49 1.39 9.07 -1.11
C TYR A 49 2.38 7.99 -0.66
N ARG A 50 1.86 7.02 0.09
CA ARG A 50 2.60 5.88 0.64
C ARG A 50 1.81 4.59 0.40
N ILE A 51 2.49 3.57 -0.10
CA ILE A 51 1.92 2.22 -0.27
C ILE A 51 2.75 1.25 0.53
N THR A 52 2.09 0.41 1.33
CA THR A 52 2.72 -0.59 2.18
C THR A 52 2.10 -1.95 1.90
N VAL A 53 2.92 -2.89 1.44
CA VAL A 53 2.56 -4.29 1.29
C VAL A 53 3.09 -5.05 2.50
N LYS A 54 2.18 -5.52 3.35
CA LYS A 54 2.46 -6.39 4.50
C LYS A 54 2.38 -7.84 4.02
N LEU A 55 3.49 -8.55 4.12
CA LEU A 55 3.61 -9.95 3.72
C LEU A 55 3.48 -10.86 4.94
N LEU A 56 4.08 -10.47 6.07
CA LEU A 56 4.04 -11.21 7.34
C LEU A 56 3.83 -10.25 8.53
N PRO A 57 3.17 -10.72 9.61
CA PRO A 57 2.45 -11.99 9.72
C PRO A 57 1.12 -11.96 8.95
N ALA A 58 0.54 -13.14 8.68
CA ALA A 58 -0.77 -13.23 8.06
C ALA A 58 -1.86 -12.61 8.96
N PRO A 59 -2.91 -11.99 8.39
CA PRO A 59 -3.19 -11.89 6.96
C PRO A 59 -2.34 -10.81 6.28
N SER A 60 -1.76 -11.18 5.14
CA SER A 60 -1.08 -10.25 4.24
C SER A 60 -2.07 -9.19 3.74
N ALA A 61 -1.59 -7.97 3.53
CA ALA A 61 -2.44 -6.85 3.18
C ALA A 61 -1.67 -5.77 2.43
N THR A 62 -2.38 -5.10 1.52
CA THR A 62 -1.90 -3.88 0.90
C THR A 62 -2.61 -2.69 1.55
N GLN A 63 -1.85 -1.73 2.02
CA GLN A 63 -2.34 -0.47 2.56
C GLN A 63 -1.83 0.69 1.71
N VAL A 64 -2.68 1.66 1.44
CA VAL A 64 -2.39 2.85 0.63
C VAL A 64 -2.83 4.07 1.44
N VAL A 65 -1.99 5.10 1.47
CA VAL A 65 -2.30 6.41 2.06
C VAL A 65 -1.98 7.45 1.00
N ILE A 66 -2.93 8.28 0.64
CA ILE A 66 -2.79 9.32 -0.39
C ILE A 66 -3.15 10.65 0.25
N ASN A 67 -2.31 11.66 0.06
CA ASN A 67 -2.62 13.05 0.32
C ASN A 67 -2.96 13.67 -1.04
N ALA A 68 -4.25 13.77 -1.35
CA ALA A 68 -4.70 14.30 -2.63
C ALA A 68 -4.50 15.82 -2.71
N SER A 69 -4.51 16.36 -3.94
CA SER A 69 -4.42 17.81 -4.18
C SER A 69 -5.69 18.58 -3.77
N SER A 70 -6.83 17.87 -3.66
CA SER A 70 -8.12 18.43 -3.30
C SER A 70 -9.06 17.38 -2.70
N GLU A 71 -10.11 17.80 -1.99
CA GLU A 71 -11.15 16.89 -1.49
C GLU A 71 -11.90 16.18 -2.64
N GLU A 72 -12.03 16.81 -3.80
CA GLU A 72 -12.70 16.20 -4.95
C GLU A 72 -11.85 15.05 -5.52
N ASP A 73 -10.54 15.24 -5.60
CA ASP A 73 -9.60 14.20 -6.03
C ASP A 73 -9.48 13.09 -5.00
N ALA A 74 -9.54 13.41 -3.70
CA ALA A 74 -9.61 12.42 -2.64
C ALA A 74 -10.84 11.52 -2.81
N LYS A 75 -12.02 12.09 -3.08
CA LYS A 75 -13.26 11.32 -3.34
C LYS A 75 -13.14 10.46 -4.59
N LYS A 76 -12.62 11.01 -5.70
CA LYS A 76 -12.38 10.24 -6.94
C LYS A 76 -11.41 9.08 -6.72
N ALA A 77 -10.35 9.30 -5.95
CA ALA A 77 -9.37 8.28 -5.61
C ALA A 77 -10.00 7.18 -4.74
N ALA A 78 -10.82 7.58 -3.76
CA ALA A 78 -11.54 6.66 -2.89
C ALA A 78 -12.46 5.73 -3.69
N ASP A 79 -13.32 6.30 -4.55
CA ASP A 79 -14.24 5.52 -5.40
C ASP A 79 -13.49 4.49 -6.27
N ARG A 80 -12.34 4.89 -6.83
CA ARG A 80 -11.51 4.00 -7.66
C ARG A 80 -10.86 2.89 -6.84
N LEU A 81 -10.38 3.20 -5.64
CA LEU A 81 -9.79 2.21 -4.74
C LEU A 81 -10.85 1.22 -4.22
N GLU A 82 -12.06 1.69 -3.92
CA GLU A 82 -13.18 0.81 -3.56
C GLU A 82 -13.52 -0.17 -4.67
N ARG A 83 -13.55 0.29 -5.93
CA ARG A 83 -13.75 -0.58 -7.11
C ARG A 83 -12.64 -1.63 -7.30
N LEU A 84 -11.44 -1.36 -6.79
CA LEU A 84 -10.34 -2.33 -6.76
C LEU A 84 -10.42 -3.30 -5.58
N GLY A 85 -11.44 -3.19 -4.72
CA GLY A 85 -11.64 -4.07 -3.57
C GLY A 85 -10.89 -3.63 -2.31
N PHE A 86 -10.54 -2.34 -2.21
CA PHE A 86 -10.05 -1.77 -0.95
C PHE A 86 -11.22 -1.31 -0.08
N SER A 87 -11.08 -1.49 1.24
CA SER A 87 -11.85 -0.74 2.21
C SER A 87 -11.21 0.63 2.37
N VAL A 88 -11.96 1.69 2.09
CA VAL A 88 -11.45 3.06 2.05
C VAL A 88 -12.04 3.90 3.18
N ASP A 89 -11.23 4.79 3.72
CA ASP A 89 -11.55 5.80 4.72
C ASP A 89 -10.98 7.13 4.22
N THR A 90 -11.81 8.17 4.16
CA THR A 90 -11.44 9.50 3.65
C THR A 90 -11.61 10.54 4.73
N ASP A 91 -10.60 11.38 4.92
CA ASP A 91 -10.58 12.48 5.87
C ASP A 91 -10.02 13.73 5.19
N GLY A 92 -10.93 14.62 4.75
CA GLY A 92 -10.59 15.77 3.91
C GLY A 92 -9.88 15.35 2.62
N GLU A 93 -8.64 15.79 2.47
CA GLU A 93 -7.77 15.47 1.32
C GLU A 93 -7.00 14.15 1.49
N THR A 94 -7.10 13.51 2.66
CA THR A 94 -6.38 12.27 2.96
C THR A 94 -7.25 11.04 2.68
N VAL A 95 -6.75 10.12 1.87
CA VAL A 95 -7.39 8.84 1.57
C VAL A 95 -6.56 7.71 2.17
N ARG A 96 -7.19 6.85 2.98
CA ARG A 96 -6.60 5.65 3.57
C ARG A 96 -7.35 4.44 3.05
N ALA A 97 -6.65 3.53 2.38
CA ALA A 97 -7.25 2.35 1.79
C ALA A 97 -6.51 1.08 2.21
N LYS A 98 -7.24 0.00 2.45
CA LYS A 98 -6.66 -1.30 2.81
C LYS A 98 -7.37 -2.45 2.09
N THR A 99 -6.62 -3.42 1.58
CA THR A 99 -7.15 -4.67 1.05
C THR A 99 -6.32 -5.87 1.53
N ARG A 100 -6.90 -7.06 1.51
CA ARG A 100 -6.19 -8.32 1.76
C ARG A 100 -5.53 -8.88 0.49
N ASP A 101 -5.84 -8.31 -0.67
CA ASP A 101 -5.17 -8.68 -1.91
C ASP A 101 -3.73 -8.13 -1.98
N ILE A 102 -2.79 -9.02 -2.30
CA ILE A 102 -1.37 -8.70 -2.48
C ILE A 102 -0.88 -9.16 -3.85
N SER A 103 -1.63 -8.78 -4.89
CA SER A 103 -1.24 -8.96 -6.29
C SER A 103 -0.49 -7.73 -6.83
N LEU A 104 0.47 -7.96 -7.72
CA LEU A 104 1.21 -6.87 -8.39
C LEU A 104 0.29 -5.96 -9.19
N THR A 105 -0.75 -6.52 -9.80
CA THR A 105 -1.73 -5.76 -10.58
C THR A 105 -2.51 -4.79 -9.69
N THR A 106 -2.99 -5.24 -8.53
CA THR A 106 -3.70 -4.39 -7.57
C THR A 106 -2.81 -3.30 -7.02
N VAL A 107 -1.57 -3.63 -6.63
CA VAL A 107 -0.59 -2.64 -6.15
C VAL A 107 -0.23 -1.63 -7.25
N SER A 108 0.00 -2.09 -8.49
CA SER A 108 0.30 -1.20 -9.61
C SER A 108 -0.86 -0.23 -9.90
N ARG A 109 -2.10 -0.72 -9.91
CA ARG A 109 -3.28 0.13 -10.13
C ARG A 109 -3.49 1.11 -8.98
N ALA A 110 -3.21 0.71 -7.75
CA ALA A 110 -3.25 1.63 -6.62
C ALA A 110 -2.21 2.75 -6.74
N ILE A 111 -1.01 2.47 -7.28
CA ILE A 111 -0.02 3.50 -7.63
C ILE A 111 -0.59 4.45 -8.69
N ASP A 112 -1.23 3.93 -9.74
CA ASP A 112 -1.81 4.76 -10.80
C ASP A 112 -2.87 5.74 -10.24
N VAL A 113 -3.76 5.24 -9.36
CA VAL A 113 -4.77 6.08 -8.70
C VAL A 113 -4.12 7.13 -7.79
N ALA A 114 -3.09 6.76 -7.03
CA ALA A 114 -2.39 7.68 -6.14
C ALA A 114 -1.62 8.78 -6.89
N GLU A 115 -0.96 8.44 -8.00
CA GLU A 115 -0.30 9.38 -8.89
C GLU A 115 -1.30 10.36 -9.52
N GLU A 116 -2.48 9.90 -9.95
CA GLU A 116 -3.48 10.77 -10.53
C GLU A 116 -4.07 11.74 -9.49
N ALA A 117 -4.37 11.26 -8.29
CA ALA A 117 -4.94 12.07 -7.21
C ALA A 117 -3.98 13.12 -6.64
N THR A 118 -2.67 12.95 -6.87
CA THR A 118 -1.61 13.84 -6.37
C THR A 118 -1.01 14.73 -7.46
N ARG A 119 -1.46 14.61 -8.71
CA ARG A 119 -1.13 15.59 -9.76
C ARG A 119 -1.99 16.83 -9.54
N SER A 120 -1.33 17.97 -9.36
CA SER A 120 -1.95 19.30 -9.37
C SER A 120 -2.20 19.78 -10.79
#